data_AF-A0A351DFS6-F1
#
_entry.id   AF-A0A351DFS6-F1
#
_cell.length_a   1.000
_cell.length_b   1.000
_cell.length_c   1.000
_cell.angle_alpha   90.00
_cell.angle_beta   90.00
_cell.angle_gamma   90.00
#
_symmetry.space_group_name_H-M   'P 1'
#
loop_
_entity.id
_entity.type
_entity.pdbx_description
1 polymer ?
#
loop_
_entity_poly.entity_id
_entity_poly.type
_entity_poly.pdbx_seq_one_letter_code
_entity_poly.pdbx_strand_id
1 'polypeptide(L)'
;MNKQIVAAFDFDGTITNRDTLLPFLRKYGLTKLTKATCKASLRVGNRNFRNILKETALNDLFRDYSSEEFEADGGAYASTLPQLYRSEILKHIDSHKKRGHQLVLVTGSLGCYARPAASALGFD
;
A
#
# COMPACT_ATOMS: atom_id res chain seq x y z
N MET A 1 35.04 0.56 7.82
CA MET A 1 33.64 0.86 7.45
C MET A 1 32.72 0.16 8.43
N ASN A 2 31.85 0.89 9.13
CA ASN A 2 30.78 0.24 9.91
C ASN A 2 29.79 -0.39 8.93
N LYS A 3 29.44 -1.66 9.15
CA LYS A 3 28.46 -2.39 8.32
C LYS A 3 27.06 -1.95 8.74
N GLN A 4 26.39 -1.17 7.91
CA GLN A 4 24.98 -0.80 8.10
C GLN A 4 24.09 -1.98 7.69
N ILE A 5 23.24 -2.44 8.61
CA ILE A 5 22.27 -3.50 8.34
C ILE A 5 20.96 -2.85 7.90
N VAL A 6 20.44 -3.28 6.75
CA VAL A 6 19.14 -2.86 6.22
C VAL A 6 18.15 -4.01 6.39
N ALA A 7 16.97 -3.70 6.92
CA ALA A 7 15.85 -4.61 7.03
C ALA A 7 14.73 -4.12 6.10
N ALA A 8 14.56 -4.83 4.99
CA ALA A 8 13.53 -4.53 4.01
C ALA A 8 12.25 -5.31 4.32
N PHE A 9 11.11 -4.63 4.35
CA PHE A 9 9.80 -5.24 4.58
C PHE A 9 8.88 -4.95 3.40
N ASP A 10 8.12 -5.97 2.99
CA ASP A 10 6.93 -5.76 2.16
C ASP A 10 5.75 -5.30 3.04
N PHE A 11 4.71 -4.73 2.43
CA PHE A 11 3.54 -4.20 3.14
C PHE A 11 2.34 -5.14 3.08
N ASP A 12 1.76 -5.31 1.90
CA ASP A 12 0.50 -6.03 1.70
C ASP A 12 0.69 -7.53 1.86
N GLY A 13 0.05 -8.12 2.87
CA GLY A 13 0.21 -9.56 3.15
C GLY A 13 1.45 -9.89 3.98
N THR A 14 2.38 -8.95 4.15
CA THR A 14 3.52 -9.04 5.07
C THR A 14 3.22 -8.27 6.36
N ILE A 15 3.29 -6.94 6.37
CA ILE A 15 2.94 -6.12 7.55
C ILE A 15 1.43 -6.16 7.82
N THR A 16 0.62 -6.06 6.78
CA THR A 16 -0.83 -6.22 6.88
C THR A 16 -1.22 -7.69 6.70
N ASN A 17 -2.36 -8.08 7.26
CA ASN A 17 -2.93 -9.42 7.07
C ASN A 17 -3.67 -9.62 5.74
N ARG A 18 -3.79 -8.58 4.90
CA ARG A 18 -4.48 -8.60 3.60
C ARG A 18 -4.06 -7.44 2.70
N ASP A 19 -4.40 -7.53 1.42
CA ASP A 19 -4.24 -6.43 0.45
C ASP A 19 -5.04 -5.18 0.86
N THR A 20 -4.41 -4.02 0.72
CA THR A 20 -4.95 -2.70 1.08
C THR A 20 -5.41 -1.86 -0.13
N LEU A 21 -5.08 -2.29 -1.36
CA LEU A 21 -5.40 -1.52 -2.56
C LEU A 21 -6.90 -1.51 -2.85
N LEU A 22 -7.51 -2.69 -2.93
CA LEU A 22 -8.94 -2.77 -3.26
C LEU A 22 -9.83 -2.05 -2.24
N PRO A 23 -9.64 -2.23 -0.91
CA PRO A 23 -10.42 -1.47 0.07
C PRO A 23 -10.27 0.05 -0.08
N PHE A 24 -9.06 0.56 -0.38
CA PHE A 24 -8.85 1.98 -0.63
C PHE A 24 -9.62 2.46 -1.88
N LEU A 25 -9.50 1.73 -3.00
CA LEU A 25 -10.16 2.11 -4.24
C LEU A 25 -11.69 2.09 -4.17
N ARG A 26 -12.29 1.32 -3.25
CA ARG A 26 -13.76 1.29 -3.06
C ARG A 26 -14.34 2.65 -2.67
N LYS A 27 -13.55 3.53 -2.04
CA LYS A 27 -13.97 4.90 -1.68
C LYS A 27 -14.31 5.76 -2.91
N TYR A 28 -13.71 5.46 -4.06
CA TYR A 28 -13.85 6.24 -5.30
C TYR A 28 -14.95 5.70 -6.24
N GLY A 29 -15.80 4.79 -5.75
CA GLY A 29 -16.98 4.31 -6.45
C GLY A 29 -16.89 2.83 -6.87
N LEU A 30 -17.71 2.01 -6.22
CA LEU A 30 -17.77 0.56 -6.42
C LEU A 30 -18.12 0.17 -7.87
N THR A 31 -18.95 0.97 -8.55
CA THR A 31 -19.40 0.73 -9.95
C THR A 31 -18.31 1.03 -10.99
N LYS A 32 -17.47 2.06 -10.76
CA LYS A 32 -16.29 2.32 -11.59
C LYS A 32 -15.23 1.23 -11.36
N LEU A 33 -15.06 0.80 -10.10
CA LEU A 33 -14.13 -0.26 -9.72
C LEU A 33 -14.51 -1.63 -10.30
N THR A 34 -15.80 -2.01 -10.30
CA THR A 34 -16.25 -3.29 -10.87
C THR A 34 -16.07 -3.32 -12.39
N LYS A 35 -16.35 -2.21 -13.09
CA LYS A 35 -16.09 -2.09 -14.54
C LYS A 35 -14.59 -2.21 -14.86
N ALA A 36 -13.73 -1.53 -14.09
CA ALA A 36 -12.28 -1.60 -14.27
C ALA A 36 -11.74 -3.01 -13.96
N THR A 37 -12.23 -3.64 -12.88
CA THR A 37 -11.90 -5.00 -12.48
C THR A 37 -12.32 -6.03 -13.53
N CYS A 38 -13.53 -5.90 -14.09
CA CYS A 38 -14.06 -6.80 -15.12
C CYS A 38 -13.28 -6.66 -16.44
N LYS A 39 -12.95 -5.43 -16.85
CA LYS A 39 -12.06 -5.19 -18.01
C LYS A 39 -10.66 -5.76 -17.77
N ALA A 40 -10.14 -5.64 -16.55
CA ALA A 40 -8.84 -6.18 -16.19
C ALA A 40 -8.86 -7.70 -16.25
N SER A 41 -9.84 -8.37 -15.65
CA SER A 41 -9.99 -9.83 -15.64
C SER A 41 -10.14 -10.43 -17.04
N LEU A 42 -10.81 -9.73 -17.96
CA LEU A 42 -10.93 -10.14 -19.38
C LEU A 42 -9.61 -10.06 -20.15
N ARG A 43 -8.63 -9.27 -19.67
CA ARG A 43 -7.27 -9.15 -20.24
C ARG A 43 -6.24 -10.05 -19.54
N VAL A 44 -6.64 -10.83 -18.53
CA VAL A 44 -5.72 -11.70 -17.78
C VAL A 44 -5.41 -12.97 -18.57
N GLY A 45 -4.50 -12.84 -19.53
CA GLY A 45 -3.49 -13.87 -19.74
C GLY A 45 -2.29 -13.53 -18.87
N ASN A 46 -2.19 -14.16 -17.70
CA ASN A 46 -1.01 -14.17 -16.81
C ASN A 46 -0.37 -12.83 -16.35
N ARG A 47 -0.98 -11.66 -16.60
CA ARG A 47 -0.49 -10.36 -16.10
C ARG A 47 -1.12 -10.00 -14.76
N ASN A 48 -0.29 -9.52 -13.84
CA ASN A 48 -0.67 -9.07 -12.49
C ASN A 48 -1.86 -8.10 -12.56
N PHE A 49 -3.03 -8.57 -12.10
CA PHE A 49 -4.29 -7.82 -11.98
C PHE A 49 -4.08 -6.42 -11.38
N ARG A 50 -3.13 -6.30 -10.44
CA ARG A 50 -2.72 -5.05 -9.82
C ARG A 50 -2.11 -4.03 -10.78
N ASN A 51 -1.26 -4.45 -11.71
CA ASN A 51 -0.66 -3.55 -12.70
C ASN A 51 -1.72 -3.04 -13.68
N ILE A 52 -2.68 -3.89 -14.05
CA ILE A 52 -3.76 -3.50 -14.95
C ILE A 52 -4.73 -2.53 -14.27
N LEU A 53 -5.04 -2.73 -12.97
CA LEU A 53 -5.77 -1.74 -12.19
C LEU A 53 -5.00 -0.42 -12.08
N LYS A 54 -3.69 -0.46 -11.88
CA LYS A 54 -2.86 0.77 -11.89
C LYS A 54 -2.97 1.52 -13.23
N GLU A 55 -2.84 0.81 -14.34
CA GLU A 55 -2.85 1.41 -15.68
C GLU A 55 -4.24 1.88 -16.13
N THR A 56 -5.28 1.10 -15.83
CA THR A 56 -6.64 1.33 -16.39
C THR A 56 -7.56 2.03 -15.40
N ALA A 57 -7.47 1.69 -14.11
CA ALA A 57 -8.40 2.18 -13.10
C ALA A 57 -7.95 3.54 -12.54
N LEU A 58 -6.65 3.76 -12.31
CA LEU A 58 -6.22 5.04 -11.73
C LEU A 58 -6.56 6.22 -12.64
N ASN A 59 -6.26 6.15 -13.93
CA ASN A 59 -6.51 7.28 -14.84
C ASN A 59 -8.00 7.62 -15.03
N ASP A 60 -8.89 6.63 -15.00
CA ASP A 60 -10.33 6.85 -15.17
C ASP A 60 -11.07 7.10 -13.85
N LEU A 61 -10.58 6.55 -12.71
CA LEU A 61 -11.14 6.86 -11.39
C LEU A 61 -10.69 8.23 -10.89
N PHE A 62 -9.43 8.62 -11.13
CA PHE A 62 -8.83 9.85 -10.58
C PHE A 62 -8.90 11.05 -11.52
N ARG A 63 -9.51 10.94 -12.70
CA ARG A 63 -9.67 12.07 -13.63
C ARG A 63 -10.35 13.29 -13.00
N ASP A 64 -11.26 13.04 -12.04
CA ASP A 64 -12.05 14.06 -11.38
C ASP A 64 -11.49 14.44 -9.98
N TYR A 65 -10.33 13.90 -9.57
CA TYR A 65 -9.75 14.11 -8.25
C TYR A 65 -8.41 14.84 -8.35
N SER A 66 -8.19 15.82 -7.47
CA SER A 66 -6.89 16.48 -7.34
C SER A 66 -5.86 15.57 -6.66
N SER A 67 -4.57 15.83 -6.88
CA SER A 67 -3.49 15.15 -6.17
C SER A 67 -3.59 15.36 -4.66
N GLU A 68 -4.02 16.54 -4.24
CA GLU A 68 -4.13 16.93 -2.84
C GLU A 68 -5.22 16.13 -2.13
N GLU A 69 -6.40 15.98 -2.75
CA GLU A 69 -7.48 15.14 -2.23
C GLU A 69 -7.04 13.68 -2.13
N PHE A 70 -6.31 13.19 -3.14
CA PHE A 70 -5.83 11.81 -3.17
C PHE A 70 -4.79 11.52 -2.06
N GLU A 71 -3.87 12.44 -1.80
CA GLU A 71 -2.90 12.32 -0.71
C GLU A 71 -3.59 12.48 0.65
N ALA A 72 -4.55 13.39 0.81
CA ALA A 72 -5.33 13.55 2.03
C ALA A 72 -6.14 12.29 2.36
N ASP A 73 -6.81 11.71 1.35
CA ASP A 73 -7.54 10.46 1.48
C ASP A 73 -6.62 9.29 1.81
N GLY A 74 -5.43 9.24 1.20
CA GLY A 74 -4.40 8.26 1.51
C GLY A 74 -3.95 8.34 2.97
N GLY A 75 -3.70 9.54 3.49
CA GLY A 75 -3.37 9.77 4.89
C GLY A 75 -4.48 9.36 5.86
N ALA A 76 -5.73 9.71 5.53
CA ALA A 76 -6.89 9.28 6.31
C ALA A 76 -7.03 7.75 6.31
N TYR A 77 -6.85 7.11 5.16
CA TYR A 77 -6.88 5.66 5.03
C TYR A 77 -5.75 4.99 5.81
N ALA A 78 -4.53 5.52 5.75
CA ALA A 78 -3.37 5.01 6.48
C ALA A 78 -3.63 4.94 8.00
N SER A 79 -4.34 5.92 8.56
CA SER A 79 -4.74 5.93 9.97
C SER A 79 -5.64 4.76 10.37
N THR A 80 -6.31 4.11 9.40
CA THR A 80 -7.16 2.93 9.63
C THR A 80 -6.40 1.61 9.50
N LEU A 81 -5.19 1.61 8.93
CA LEU A 81 -4.42 0.39 8.67
C LEU A 81 -3.85 -0.32 9.91
N PRO A 82 -3.59 0.33 11.06
CA PRO A 82 -3.07 -0.37 12.24
C PRO A 82 -3.90 -1.57 12.70
N GLN A 83 -5.22 -1.54 12.50
CA GLN A 83 -6.11 -2.68 12.81
C GLN A 83 -5.85 -3.92 11.94
N LEU A 84 -5.12 -3.76 10.83
CA LEU A 84 -4.74 -4.83 9.89
C LEU A 84 -3.33 -5.35 10.14
N TYR A 85 -2.56 -4.69 11.02
CA TYR A 85 -1.16 -5.04 11.24
C TYR A 85 -1.04 -6.36 11.98
N ARG A 86 -0.12 -7.18 11.50
CA ARG A 86 0.28 -8.44 12.10
C ARG A 86 1.16 -8.18 13.32
N SER A 87 0.66 -8.50 14.51
CA SER A 87 1.36 -8.21 15.77
C SER A 87 2.75 -8.83 15.85
N GLU A 88 2.95 -10.01 15.26
CA GLU A 88 4.23 -10.68 15.13
C GLU A 88 5.19 -9.89 14.27
N ILE A 89 4.75 -9.34 13.13
CA ILE A 89 5.60 -8.55 12.25
C ILE A 89 5.98 -7.22 12.90
N LEU A 90 5.08 -6.60 13.66
CA LEU A 90 5.40 -5.41 14.45
C LEU A 90 6.52 -5.66 15.47
N LYS A 91 6.54 -6.82 16.12
CA LYS A 91 7.63 -7.21 17.03
C LYS A 91 8.96 -7.36 16.30
N HIS A 92 8.94 -7.88 15.07
CA HIS A 92 10.14 -7.98 14.25
C HIS A 92 10.65 -6.60 13.85
N ILE A 93 9.78 -5.70 13.38
CA ILE A 93 10.12 -4.32 13.07
C ILE A 93 10.76 -3.63 14.28
N ASP A 94 10.14 -3.73 15.46
CA ASP A 94 10.67 -3.18 16.71
C ASP A 94 12.03 -3.79 17.10
N SER A 95 12.23 -5.09 16.90
CA SER A 95 13.53 -5.74 17.12
C SER A 95 14.63 -5.17 16.21
N HIS A 96 14.34 -5.00 14.92
CA HIS A 96 15.30 -4.38 13.98
C HIS A 96 15.58 -2.92 14.35
N LYS A 97 14.55 -2.17 14.75
CA LYS A 97 14.67 -0.78 15.22
C LYS A 97 15.57 -0.68 16.47
N LYS A 98 15.34 -1.52 17.48
CA LYS A 98 16.15 -1.57 18.72
C LYS A 98 17.61 -1.94 18.48
N ARG A 99 17.90 -2.68 17.41
CA ARG A 99 19.26 -3.04 17.00
C ARG A 99 19.94 -1.95 16.15
N GLY A 100 19.27 -0.84 15.89
CA GLY A 100 19.78 0.25 15.05
C GLY A 100 19.89 -0.11 13.58
N HIS A 101 19.12 -1.09 13.10
CA HIS A 101 19.04 -1.41 11.68
C HIS A 101 18.22 -0.35 10.94
N GLN A 102 18.59 -0.03 9.71
CA GLN A 102 17.77 0.81 8.84
C GLN A 102 16.54 0.02 8.38
N LEU A 103 15.36 0.60 8.52
CA LEU A 103 14.10 0.01 8.08
C LEU A 103 13.71 0.61 6.72
N VAL A 104 13.49 -0.25 5.73
CA VAL A 104 13.05 0.18 4.38
C VAL A 104 11.77 -0.55 4.01
N LEU A 105 10.74 0.20 3.61
CA LEU A 105 9.50 -0.38 3.10
C LEU A 105 9.60 -0.55 1.59
N VAL A 106 9.57 -1.79 1.12
CA VAL A 106 9.60 -2.14 -0.30
C VAL A 106 8.23 -2.66 -0.68
N THR A 107 7.38 -1.79 -1.20
CA THR A 107 6.01 -2.15 -1.58
C THR A 107 5.61 -1.54 -2.92
N GLY A 108 4.69 -2.21 -3.61
CA GLY A 108 3.97 -1.60 -4.72
C GLY A 108 2.54 -1.14 -4.36
N SER A 109 2.19 -1.05 -3.08
CA SER A 109 1.00 -0.32 -2.61
C SER A 109 1.06 1.15 -3.06
N LEU A 110 -0.06 1.88 -3.01
CA LEU A 110 -0.05 3.28 -3.42
C LEU A 110 0.67 4.15 -2.38
N GLY A 111 1.55 5.04 -2.87
CA GLY A 111 2.38 5.88 -2.02
C GLY A 111 1.58 6.78 -1.07
N CYS A 112 0.38 7.23 -1.47
CA CYS A 112 -0.47 8.13 -0.69
C CYS A 112 -0.85 7.58 0.69
N TYR A 113 -1.00 6.26 0.84
CA TYR A 113 -1.23 5.63 2.16
C TYR A 113 -0.02 4.82 2.65
N ALA A 114 0.81 4.29 1.74
CA ALA A 114 1.96 3.48 2.14
C ALA A 114 3.04 4.32 2.82
N ARG A 115 3.31 5.54 2.34
CA ARG A 115 4.29 6.46 2.95
C ARG A 115 3.91 6.87 4.38
N PRO A 116 2.69 7.38 4.65
CA PRO A 116 2.31 7.72 6.03
C PRO A 116 2.26 6.49 6.94
N ALA A 117 1.85 5.32 6.44
CA ALA A 117 1.91 4.07 7.21
C ALA A 117 3.35 3.67 7.56
N ALA A 118 4.28 3.76 6.60
CA ALA A 118 5.70 3.49 6.79
C ALA A 118 6.30 4.45 7.84
N SER A 119 6.05 5.75 7.70
CA SER A 119 6.52 6.77 8.62
C SER A 119 6.01 6.53 10.05
N ALA A 120 4.73 6.19 10.21
CA ALA A 120 4.15 5.87 11.52
C ALA A 120 4.78 4.63 12.19
N LEU A 121 5.29 3.69 11.39
CA LEU A 121 6.02 2.50 11.87
C LEU A 121 7.51 2.77 12.09
N GLY A 122 8.02 3.94 11.70
CA GLY A 122 9.41 4.34 11.85
C GLY A 122 10.33 3.84 10.74
N PHE A 123 9.79 3.64 9.54
CA PHE A 123 10.59 3.42 8.33
C PHE A 123 11.12 4.74 7.78
N ASP A 124 12.30 4.68 7.17
CA ASP A 124 12.99 5.80 6.52
C ASP A 124 12.79 5.80 5.00
#